data_AF-A0A0P7YC07-F1
#
_entry.id   AF-A0A0P7YC07-F1
#
_cell.length_a   1.000
_cell.length_b   1.000
_cell.length_c   1.000
_cell.angle_alpha   90.00
_cell.angle_beta   90.00
_cell.angle_gamma   90.00
#
_symmetry.space_group_name_H-M   'P 1'
#
loop_
_entity.id
_entity.type
_entity.pdbx_description
1 polymer ?
#
loop_
_entity_poly.entity_id
_entity_poly.type
_entity_poly.pdbx_seq_one_letter_code
_entity_poly.pdbx_strand_id
1 'polypeptide(L)' 'MMGAGNGMGGMGLIWFIVFAALVVIPFWRLLPRFGIPNWVSLVAVIPLGALILLWVMAFKDKIGGGRG' A
#
# COMPACT_ATOMS: atom_id res chain seq x y z
N MET A 1 4.12 32.73 22.67
CA MET A 1 4.89 31.47 22.72
C MET A 1 4.48 30.72 23.97
N MET A 2 3.98 29.48 23.86
CA MET A 2 4.07 28.41 24.87
C MET A 2 3.13 27.25 24.51
N GLY A 3 3.69 26.06 24.26
CA GLY A 3 3.08 24.82 24.77
C GLY A 3 2.37 23.85 23.82
N ALA A 4 2.76 23.72 22.55
CA ALA A 4 2.38 22.53 21.75
C ALA A 4 3.25 21.33 22.18
N GLY A 5 3.03 20.79 23.39
CA GLY A 5 3.81 19.70 23.96
C GLY A 5 2.89 18.66 24.59
N ASN A 6 3.00 17.41 24.11
CA ASN A 6 2.44 16.16 24.67
C ASN A 6 1.20 15.51 23.99
N GLY A 7 0.78 15.94 22.80
CA GLY A 7 -0.30 15.26 22.04
C GLY A 7 0.13 14.39 20.85
N MET A 8 1.36 14.53 20.36
CA MET A 8 1.73 14.08 19.00
C MET A 8 2.40 12.69 18.93
N GLY A 9 2.90 12.12 20.03
CA GLY A 9 3.68 10.87 20.00
C GLY A 9 2.84 9.59 19.94
N GLY A 10 1.87 9.43 20.84
CA GLY A 10 1.02 8.22 20.90
C GLY A 10 -0.11 8.23 19.87
N MET A 11 -0.75 9.38 19.66
CA MET A 11 -1.80 9.54 18.65
C MET A 11 -1.20 9.41 17.23
N GLY A 12 0.01 9.94 16.99
CA GLY A 12 0.68 9.88 15.70
C GLY A 12 1.00 8.46 15.25
N LEU A 13 1.51 7.61 16.14
CA LEU A 13 1.85 6.22 15.79
C LEU A 13 0.61 5.37 15.51
N ILE A 14 -0.46 5.53 16.29
CA ILE A 14 -1.73 4.83 16.05
C ILE A 14 -2.29 5.23 14.69
N TRP A 15 -2.34 6.54 14.38
CA TRP A 15 -2.79 7.02 13.07
C TRP A 15 -1.91 6.50 11.93
N PHE A 16 -0.59 6.43 12.12
CA PHE A 16 0.31 5.86 11.11
C PHE A 16 -0.04 4.40 10.79
N ILE A 17 -0.30 3.57 11.82
CA ILE A 17 -0.70 2.18 11.63
C ILE A 17 -2.07 2.09 10.93
N VAL A 18 -3.02 2.94 11.31
CA VAL A 18 -4.34 3.00 10.66
C VAL A 18 -4.21 3.36 9.18
N PHE A 19 -3.42 4.39 8.84
CA PHE A 19 -3.16 4.76 7.45
C PHE A 19 -2.43 3.65 6.68
N ALA A 20 -1.41 3.04 7.27
CA ALA A 20 -0.73 1.90 6.67
C ALA A 20 -1.70 0.75 6.39
N ALA A 21 -2.60 0.44 7.31
CA ALA A 21 -3.63 -0.58 7.12
C ALA A 21 -4.62 -0.20 6.00
N LEU A 22 -5.10 1.04 5.95
CA LEU A 22 -5.98 1.54 4.89
C LEU A 22 -5.35 1.44 3.50
N VAL A 23 -4.02 1.53 3.39
CA VAL A 23 -3.28 1.36 2.14
C VAL A 23 -2.97 -0.11 1.86
N VAL A 24 -2.48 -0.88 2.83
CA VAL A 24 -2.04 -2.27 2.62
C VAL A 24 -3.21 -3.21 2.36
N ILE A 25 -4.31 -3.09 3.13
CA ILE A 25 -5.48 -3.99 3.04
C ILE A 25 -6.08 -4.05 1.61
N PRO A 26 -6.33 -2.94 0.90
CA PRO A 26 -6.85 -3.02 -0.47
C PRO A 26 -5.87 -3.73 -1.41
N PHE A 27 -4.55 -3.46 -1.31
CA PHE A 27 -3.56 -4.18 -2.11
C PHE A 27 -3.52 -5.68 -1.75
N TRP A 28 -3.66 -6.03 -0.47
CA TRP A 28 -3.71 -7.42 -0.03
C TRP A 28 -4.89 -8.18 -0.66
N ARG A 29 -6.03 -7.52 -0.88
CA ARG A 29 -7.18 -8.09 -1.59
C ARG A 29 -7.05 -8.06 -3.11
N LEU A 30 -6.30 -7.10 -3.65
CA LEU A 30 -6.17 -6.87 -5.08
C LEU A 30 -5.09 -7.76 -5.72
N LEU A 31 -3.88 -7.80 -5.16
CA LEU A 31 -2.73 -8.55 -5.66
C LEU A 31 -3.00 -10.03 -6.00
N PRO A 32 -3.71 -10.83 -5.17
CA PRO A 32 -3.99 -12.23 -5.51
C PRO A 32 -4.91 -12.40 -6.72
N ARG A 33 -5.74 -11.40 -7.05
CA ARG A 33 -6.55 -11.43 -8.30
C ARG A 33 -5.67 -11.32 -9.53
N PHE A 34 -4.52 -10.68 -9.39
CA PHE A 34 -3.47 -10.63 -10.40
C PHE A 34 -2.44 -11.74 -10.19
N GLY A 35 -2.66 -12.77 -9.38
CA GLY A 35 -1.66 -13.84 -9.16
C GLY A 35 -0.35 -13.37 -8.52
N ILE A 36 -0.34 -12.21 -7.86
CA ILE A 36 0.80 -11.70 -7.09
C ILE A 36 0.61 -12.12 -5.62
N PRO A 37 1.66 -12.62 -4.95
CA PRO A 37 1.54 -13.06 -3.57
C PRO A 37 1.18 -11.91 -2.62
N ASN A 38 0.28 -12.21 -1.70
CA ASN A 38 -0.31 -11.30 -0.74
C ASN A 38 0.67 -10.44 0.07
N TRP A 39 1.78 -11.02 0.52
CA TRP A 39 2.78 -10.32 1.36
C TRP A 39 3.45 -9.14 0.65
N VAL A 40 3.42 -9.12 -0.68
CA VAL A 40 3.95 -8.01 -1.49
C VAL A 40 3.15 -6.71 -1.26
N SER A 41 1.92 -6.79 -0.76
CA SER A 41 1.11 -5.61 -0.39
C SER A 41 1.77 -4.71 0.65
N LEU A 42 2.70 -5.22 1.46
CA LEU A 42 3.45 -4.42 2.43
C LEU A 42 4.32 -3.34 1.76
N VAL A 43 4.77 -3.58 0.52
CA VAL A 43 5.53 -2.60 -0.27
C VAL A 43 4.67 -1.36 -0.57
N ALA A 44 3.34 -1.48 -0.57
CA ALA A 44 2.43 -0.36 -0.80
C ALA A 44 2.41 0.66 0.36
N VAL A 45 2.97 0.35 1.53
CA VAL A 45 3.15 1.34 2.61
C VAL A 45 4.00 2.52 2.14
N ILE A 46 4.94 2.26 1.23
CA ILE A 46 5.77 3.30 0.61
C ILE A 46 5.05 3.80 -0.64
N PRO A 47 4.82 5.12 -0.81
CA PRO A 47 4.07 5.66 -1.95
C PRO A 47 4.62 5.21 -3.32
N LEU A 48 5.95 5.17 -3.47
CA LEU A 48 6.59 4.66 -4.69
C LEU A 48 6.36 3.16 -4.90
N GLY A 49 6.36 2.38 -3.81
CA GLY A 49 6.04 0.96 -3.86
C GLY A 49 4.61 0.71 -4.31
N ALA A 50 3.65 1.49 -3.81
CA ALA A 50 2.27 1.45 -4.28
C ALA A 50 2.17 1.79 -5.77
N LEU A 51 2.87 2.83 -6.24
CA LEU A 51 2.89 3.21 -7.65
C LEU A 51 3.44 2.11 -8.55
N ILE A 52 4.54 1.46 -8.15
CA ILE A 52 5.13 0.32 -8.87
C ILE A 52 4.14 -0.85 -8.92
N LEU A 53 3.49 -1.19 -7.80
CA LEU A 53 2.52 -2.27 -7.77
C LEU A 53 1.31 -1.99 -8.67
N LEU A 54 0.82 -0.76 -8.69
CA LEU A 54 -0.24 -0.33 -9.61
C LEU A 54 0.22 -0.44 -11.06
N TRP A 55 1.44 -0.01 -11.37
CA TRP A 55 2.00 -0.13 -12.72
C TRP A 55 2.09 -1.59 -13.16
N VAL A 56 2.66 -2.46 -12.31
CA VAL A 56 2.76 -3.91 -12.59
C VAL A 56 1.37 -4.51 -12.82
N MET A 57 0.37 -4.19 -11.98
CA MET A 57 -1.00 -4.70 -12.16
C MET A 57 -1.66 -4.17 -13.44
N ALA A 58 -1.49 -2.88 -13.76
CA ALA A 58 -2.08 -2.25 -14.94
C ALA A 58 -1.52 -2.79 -16.26
N PHE A 59 -0.23 -3.17 -16.27
CA PHE A 59 0.44 -3.68 -17.46
C PHE A 59 0.60 -5.21 -17.48
N LYS A 60 0.15 -5.92 -16.44
CA LYS A 60 0.33 -7.37 -16.32
C LYS A 60 -0.19 -8.14 -17.54
N ASP A 61 -1.37 -7.77 -18.05
CA ASP A 61 -1.99 -8.41 -19.21
C ASP A 61 -1.22 -8.12 -20.51
N LYS A 62 -0.53 -6.97 -20.59
CA LYS A 62 0.31 -6.60 -21.74
C LYS A 62 1.69 -7.24 -21.70
N ILE A 63 2.19 -7.60 -20.51
CA ILE A 63 3.50 -8.25 -20.30
C ILE A 63 3.39 -9.78 -20.45
N GLY A 64 2.23 -10.36 -20.12
CA GLY A 64 2.02 -11.81 -20.09
C GLY A 64 1.73 -12.50 -21.43
N GLY A 65 1.62 -11.77 -22.54
CA GLY A 65 1.46 -12.34 -23.89
C GLY A 65 0.35 -13.40 -23.99
N GLY A 66 -0.93 -13.01 -23.96
CA GLY A 66 -2.00 -13.98 -24.27
C GLY A 66 -3.44 -13.55 -24.03
N ARG A 67 -4.14 -13.32 -25.14
CA ARG A 67 -5.60 -13.43 -25.38
C ARG A 67 -6.51 -12.35 -24.78
N GLY A 68 -6.50 -11.20 -25.44
CA GLY A 68 -7.74 -10.56 -25.90
C GLY A 68 -7.95 -10.88 -27.38
#